data_AF-A0A836SGL9-F1
#
_entry.id   AF-A0A836SGL9-F1
#
_cell.length_a   1.000
_cell.length_b   1.000
_cell.length_c   1.000
_cell.angle_alpha   90.00
_cell.angle_beta   90.00
_cell.angle_gamma   90.00
#
_symmetry.space_group_name_H-M   'P 1'
#
loop_
_entity.id
_entity.type
_entity.pdbx_description
1 polymer ?
#
loop_
_entity_poly.entity_id
_entity_poly.type
_entity_poly.pdbx_seq_one_letter_code
_entity_poly.pdbx_strand_id
1 'polypeptide(L)'
;MKKILISTEEAIREKYENLSCCLNEKSRRIWAATEAQVLGWGGITVVHKATGIDHKTIRRGIFDIRNNAVSDDDRVRKFGGGRKNLMTKESSLGIALEALMEPVTRGDPESPLLWTSKSTHNLSKELRKQGYAISQSTVCKLLSELGYRLQANKKTTEGNSHPDRNKPFQYINRKTKEFHQQHQPVISVDTKKKENIGNFKNNGREYHPKGTAPSVNVYDFVDKDKGKVAPYGVYDILKNEGWVSVGVSGDTAQFA
;
A
#
# COMPACT_ATOMS: atom_id res chain seq x y z
N MET A 1 -37.55 27.13 -55.14
CA MET A 1 -37.13 26.58 -53.83
C MET A 1 -37.23 27.68 -52.79
N LYS A 2 -38.02 27.53 -51.72
CA LYS A 2 -38.06 28.52 -50.63
C LYS A 2 -36.82 28.31 -49.74
N LYS A 3 -35.91 29.29 -49.67
CA LYS A 3 -34.97 29.37 -48.55
C LYS A 3 -35.79 29.68 -47.29
N ILE A 4 -35.88 28.73 -46.37
CA ILE A 4 -36.43 28.97 -45.04
C ILE A 4 -35.41 29.85 -44.31
N LEU A 5 -35.84 31.04 -43.90
CA LEU A 5 -35.07 31.93 -43.04
C LEU A 5 -35.14 31.39 -41.60
N ILE A 6 -34.37 30.35 -41.31
CA ILE A 6 -34.19 29.83 -39.94
C ILE A 6 -33.52 30.94 -39.13
N SER A 7 -34.04 31.24 -37.93
CA SER A 7 -33.41 32.24 -37.09
C SER A 7 -32.07 31.75 -36.55
N THR A 8 -31.16 32.69 -36.27
CA THR A 8 -29.82 32.37 -35.76
C THR A 8 -29.84 31.57 -34.45
N GLU A 9 -30.87 31.77 -33.61
CA GLU A 9 -31.05 31.00 -32.37
C GLU A 9 -31.46 29.55 -32.64
N GLU A 10 -32.43 29.34 -33.54
CA GLU A 10 -32.91 28.00 -33.95
C GLU A 10 -31.80 27.19 -34.61
N ALA A 11 -31.04 27.80 -35.52
CA ALA A 11 -29.92 27.15 -36.21
C ALA A 11 -28.81 26.70 -35.23
N ILE A 12 -28.57 27.44 -34.14
CA ILE A 12 -27.60 27.06 -33.10
C ILE A 12 -28.18 25.98 -32.18
N ARG A 13 -29.49 26.01 -31.90
CA ARG A 13 -30.17 24.97 -31.11
C ARG A 13 -30.12 23.62 -31.83
N GLU A 14 -30.48 23.58 -33.11
CA GLU A 14 -30.43 22.36 -33.94
C GLU A 14 -29.01 21.78 -34.03
N LYS A 15 -27.98 22.59 -34.27
CA LYS A 15 -26.57 22.15 -34.20
C LYS A 15 -26.22 21.56 -32.84
N TYR A 16 -26.62 22.22 -31.75
CA TYR A 16 -26.26 21.81 -30.40
C TYR A 16 -26.92 20.50 -30.01
N GLU A 17 -28.21 20.33 -30.29
CA GLU A 17 -28.97 19.12 -29.97
C GLU A 17 -28.33 17.89 -30.64
N ASN A 18 -28.01 18.00 -31.94
CA ASN A 18 -27.34 16.95 -32.71
C ASN A 18 -25.94 16.58 -32.20
N LEU A 19 -25.20 17.51 -31.60
CA LEU A 19 -23.85 17.28 -31.06
C LEU A 19 -23.82 17.01 -29.54
N SER A 20 -24.93 17.28 -28.83
CA SER A 20 -24.96 17.30 -27.36
C SER A 20 -24.56 15.97 -26.72
N CYS A 21 -24.88 14.84 -27.35
CA CYS A 21 -24.59 13.49 -26.88
C CYS A 21 -23.11 13.10 -26.96
N CYS A 22 -22.33 13.70 -27.88
CA CYS A 22 -20.91 13.39 -28.06
C CYS A 22 -19.95 14.44 -27.48
N LEU A 23 -20.47 15.56 -26.97
CA LEU A 23 -19.66 16.65 -26.40
C LEU A 23 -19.42 16.48 -24.89
N ASN A 24 -18.15 16.32 -24.49
CA ASN A 24 -17.76 16.43 -23.08
C ASN A 24 -17.78 17.90 -22.59
N GLU A 25 -17.60 18.11 -21.27
CA GLU A 25 -17.65 19.44 -20.63
C GLU A 25 -16.71 20.47 -21.28
N LYS A 26 -15.50 20.04 -21.66
CA LYS A 26 -14.48 20.87 -22.32
C LYS A 26 -14.90 21.21 -23.74
N SER A 27 -15.23 20.21 -24.56
CA SER A 27 -15.63 20.38 -25.96
C SER A 27 -16.88 21.23 -26.11
N ARG A 28 -17.92 20.98 -25.30
CA ARG A 28 -19.16 21.79 -25.24
C ARG A 28 -18.88 23.27 -25.01
N ARG A 29 -17.98 23.57 -24.08
CA ARG A 29 -17.61 24.94 -23.68
C ARG A 29 -16.81 25.68 -24.75
N ILE A 30 -15.95 24.97 -25.48
CA ILE A 30 -15.19 25.56 -26.61
C ILE A 30 -16.14 25.78 -27.80
N TRP A 31 -16.97 24.79 -28.16
CA TRP A 31 -17.94 24.93 -29.25
C TRP A 31 -18.88 26.13 -29.04
N ALA A 32 -19.49 26.25 -27.85
CA ALA A 32 -20.39 27.36 -27.52
C ALA A 32 -19.67 28.73 -27.54
N ALA A 33 -18.39 28.77 -27.21
CA ALA A 33 -17.58 29.98 -27.30
C ALA A 33 -17.23 30.36 -28.74
N THR A 34 -16.99 29.38 -29.62
CA THR A 34 -16.73 29.60 -31.05
C THR A 34 -17.97 30.17 -31.75
N GLU A 35 -19.14 29.56 -31.58
CA GLU A 35 -20.40 30.10 -32.13
C GLU A 35 -20.68 31.53 -31.59
N ALA A 36 -20.44 31.77 -30.29
CA ALA A 36 -20.61 33.10 -29.69
C ALA A 36 -19.60 34.15 -30.21
N GLN A 37 -18.39 33.75 -30.62
CA GLN A 37 -17.41 34.64 -31.25
C GLN A 37 -17.81 35.00 -32.68
N VAL A 38 -18.28 34.02 -33.47
CA VAL A 38 -18.74 34.24 -34.85
C VAL A 38 -19.91 35.21 -34.93
N LEU A 39 -20.83 35.16 -33.95
CA LEU A 39 -21.96 36.08 -33.86
C LEU A 39 -21.59 37.50 -33.37
N GLY A 40 -20.42 37.71 -32.78
CA GLY A 40 -20.00 39.02 -32.28
C GLY A 40 -20.89 39.58 -31.16
N TRP A 41 -21.42 40.80 -31.35
CA TRP A 41 -22.20 41.49 -30.32
C TRP A 41 -23.54 40.78 -30.05
N GLY A 42 -23.84 40.51 -28.78
CA GLY A 42 -25.01 39.72 -28.39
C GLY A 42 -24.86 38.19 -28.57
N GLY A 43 -23.81 37.70 -29.22
CA GLY A 43 -23.61 36.27 -29.53
C GLY A 43 -23.67 35.34 -28.32
N ILE A 44 -23.11 35.76 -27.17
CA ILE A 44 -23.21 35.01 -25.90
C ILE A 44 -24.66 34.81 -25.47
N THR A 45 -25.51 35.82 -25.60
CA THR A 45 -26.92 35.76 -25.22
C THR A 45 -27.72 34.87 -26.17
N VAL A 46 -27.42 34.91 -27.47
CA VAL A 46 -28.05 34.02 -28.47
C VAL A 46 -27.68 32.56 -28.21
N VAL A 47 -26.39 32.26 -28.02
CA VAL A 47 -25.94 30.90 -27.69
C VAL A 47 -26.50 30.41 -26.37
N HIS A 48 -26.60 31.27 -25.34
CA HIS A 48 -27.24 30.91 -24.07
C HIS A 48 -28.71 30.52 -24.25
N LYS A 49 -29.51 31.33 -24.96
CA LYS A 49 -30.91 31.01 -25.25
C LYS A 49 -31.08 29.75 -26.10
N ALA A 50 -30.21 29.54 -27.09
CA ALA A 50 -30.24 28.37 -27.94
C ALA A 50 -29.94 27.06 -27.17
N THR A 51 -28.98 27.09 -26.23
CA THR A 51 -28.34 25.88 -25.67
C THR A 51 -28.53 25.64 -24.16
N GLY A 52 -29.00 26.66 -23.42
CA GLY A 52 -29.04 26.66 -21.95
C GLY A 52 -27.67 26.79 -21.25
N ILE A 53 -26.56 26.89 -21.98
CA ILE A 53 -25.21 26.98 -21.39
C ILE A 53 -25.02 28.34 -20.69
N ASP A 54 -24.61 28.33 -19.42
CA ASP A 54 -24.43 29.54 -18.61
C ASP A 54 -23.44 30.56 -19.22
N HIS A 55 -23.76 31.86 -19.08
CA HIS A 55 -22.95 32.97 -19.60
C HIS A 55 -21.49 32.95 -19.11
N LYS A 56 -21.21 32.51 -17.88
CA LYS A 56 -19.84 32.40 -17.33
C LYS A 56 -19.06 31.28 -18.03
N THR A 57 -19.73 30.19 -18.38
CA THR A 57 -19.15 29.06 -19.13
C THR A 57 -18.76 29.49 -20.54
N ILE A 58 -19.66 30.18 -21.26
CA ILE A 58 -19.37 30.70 -22.61
C ILE A 58 -18.22 31.73 -22.55
N ARG A 59 -18.27 32.70 -21.63
CA ARG A 59 -17.17 33.67 -21.43
C ARG A 59 -15.84 33.01 -21.09
N ARG A 60 -15.85 31.94 -20.28
CA ARG A 60 -14.64 31.18 -19.96
C ARG A 60 -14.10 30.43 -21.18
N GLY A 61 -14.96 29.88 -22.05
CA GLY A 61 -14.54 29.30 -23.32
C GLY A 61 -13.88 30.36 -24.24
N ILE A 62 -14.49 31.54 -24.36
CA ILE A 62 -13.94 32.67 -25.14
C ILE A 62 -12.55 33.09 -24.61
N PHE A 63 -12.40 33.14 -23.28
CA PHE A 63 -11.12 33.40 -22.63
C PHE A 63 -10.10 32.29 -22.92
N ASP A 64 -10.48 31.02 -22.78
CA ASP A 64 -9.58 29.89 -23.01
C ASP A 64 -9.11 29.82 -24.49
N ILE A 65 -9.99 30.10 -25.46
CA ILE A 65 -9.64 30.23 -26.88
C ILE A 65 -8.62 31.36 -27.09
N ARG A 66 -8.91 32.57 -26.58
CA ARG A 66 -8.04 33.75 -26.77
C ARG A 66 -6.64 33.60 -26.16
N ASN A 67 -6.51 32.84 -25.08
CA ASN A 67 -5.23 32.58 -24.41
C ASN A 67 -4.54 31.29 -24.90
N ASN A 68 -5.03 30.70 -26.01
CA ASN A 68 -4.58 29.41 -26.54
C ASN A 68 -4.50 28.29 -25.48
N ALA A 69 -5.39 28.33 -24.48
CA ALA A 69 -5.43 27.41 -23.35
C ALA A 69 -6.22 26.12 -23.66
N VAL A 70 -6.57 25.91 -24.93
CA VAL A 70 -7.24 24.72 -25.46
C VAL A 70 -6.16 23.72 -25.88
N SER A 71 -5.69 22.92 -24.93
CA SER A 71 -4.79 21.80 -25.21
C SER A 71 -5.53 20.65 -25.88
N ASP A 72 -4.84 19.92 -26.75
CA ASP A 72 -5.31 18.70 -27.45
C ASP A 72 -5.37 17.45 -26.54
N ASP A 73 -5.02 17.58 -25.26
CA ASP A 73 -5.11 16.50 -24.26
C ASP A 73 -6.57 16.05 -24.05
N ASP A 74 -6.86 14.74 -24.16
CA ASP A 74 -8.15 14.10 -23.84
C ASP A 74 -8.66 14.45 -22.43
N ARG A 75 -7.77 14.90 -21.55
CA ARG A 75 -8.07 15.33 -20.20
C ARG A 75 -9.01 16.55 -20.16
N VAL A 76 -10.25 16.29 -19.76
CA VAL A 76 -11.33 17.30 -19.60
C VAL A 76 -11.03 18.36 -18.53
N ARG A 77 -10.27 18.03 -17.46
CA ARG A 77 -9.98 18.92 -16.31
C ARG A 77 -8.51 19.34 -16.28
N LYS A 78 -8.20 20.60 -15.95
CA LYS A 78 -6.80 21.09 -15.85
C LYS A 78 -5.92 20.23 -14.92
N PHE A 79 -4.61 20.25 -15.15
CA PHE A 79 -3.62 19.64 -14.27
C PHE A 79 -3.70 20.24 -12.85
N GLY A 80 -3.40 19.43 -11.82
CA GLY A 80 -3.53 19.85 -10.41
C GLY A 80 -4.94 19.86 -9.82
N GLY A 81 -5.99 19.65 -10.62
CA GLY A 81 -7.37 19.48 -10.11
C GLY A 81 -7.59 18.09 -9.49
N GLY A 82 -7.74 18.03 -8.17
CA GLY A 82 -8.02 16.80 -7.41
C GLY A 82 -7.54 16.87 -5.96
N ARG A 83 -7.75 15.80 -5.18
CA ARG A 83 -7.11 15.66 -3.85
C ARG A 83 -5.61 15.48 -4.07
N LYS A 84 -4.79 16.42 -3.56
CA LYS A 84 -3.32 16.34 -3.64
C LYS A 84 -2.82 15.02 -3.04
N ASN A 85 -1.76 14.43 -3.63
CA ASN A 85 -1.14 13.22 -3.08
C ASN A 85 -0.60 13.55 -1.68
N LEU A 86 -0.78 12.63 -0.73
CA LEU A 86 -0.39 12.84 0.66
C LEU A 86 1.13 13.00 0.80
N MET A 87 1.92 12.30 -0.04
CA MET A 87 3.38 12.43 -0.11
C MET A 87 3.86 13.84 -0.45
N THR A 88 3.11 14.59 -1.28
CA THR A 88 3.44 15.99 -1.62
C THR A 88 2.90 17.00 -0.62
N LYS A 89 2.22 16.54 0.44
CA LYS A 89 1.73 17.38 1.53
C LYS A 89 2.53 17.19 2.82
N GLU A 90 2.99 15.96 3.09
CA GLU A 90 3.66 15.56 4.33
C GLU A 90 4.88 14.68 4.00
N SER A 91 6.03 15.30 3.68
CA SER A 91 7.26 14.58 3.31
C SER A 91 7.77 13.65 4.42
N SER A 92 7.45 13.93 5.69
CA SER A 92 7.79 13.10 6.84
C SER A 92 7.05 11.75 6.85
N LEU A 93 5.93 11.62 6.13
CA LEU A 93 5.14 10.39 6.07
C LEU A 93 5.89 9.25 5.36
N GLY A 94 6.68 9.56 4.33
CA GLY A 94 7.54 8.59 3.65
C GLY A 94 8.59 8.03 4.60
N ILE A 95 9.32 8.94 5.27
CA ILE A 95 10.36 8.61 6.26
C ILE A 95 9.77 7.80 7.43
N ALA A 96 8.59 8.18 7.93
CA ALA A 96 7.92 7.45 9.02
C ALA A 96 7.45 6.05 8.58
N LEU A 97 7.02 5.88 7.32
CA LEU A 97 6.67 4.57 6.77
C LEU A 97 7.91 3.69 6.57
N GLU A 98 9.03 4.25 6.08
CA GLU A 98 10.31 3.54 5.93
C GLU A 98 10.90 3.14 7.28
N ALA A 99 10.87 4.01 8.28
CA ALA A 99 11.29 3.71 9.65
C ALA A 99 10.43 2.63 10.35
N LEU A 100 9.17 2.45 9.95
CA LEU A 100 8.33 1.31 10.37
C LEU A 100 8.64 0.02 9.60
N MET A 101 9.40 0.09 8.51
CA MET A 101 9.79 -1.04 7.67
C MET A 101 11.22 -1.53 7.94
N GLU A 102 12.18 -0.63 8.22
CA GLU A 102 13.59 -0.99 8.44
C GLU A 102 13.80 -2.02 9.58
N PRO A 103 13.30 -1.83 10.82
CA PRO A 103 13.52 -2.78 11.93
C PRO A 103 12.93 -4.16 11.65
N VAL A 104 11.86 -4.21 10.84
CA VAL A 104 11.09 -5.41 10.54
C VAL A 104 11.61 -6.15 9.30
N THR A 105 12.62 -5.59 8.63
CA THR A 105 13.30 -6.22 7.48
C THR A 105 14.46 -7.12 7.94
N ARG A 106 14.98 -6.94 9.17
CA ARG A 106 15.96 -7.87 9.80
C ARG A 106 15.80 -8.00 11.33
N GLY A 107 14.61 -8.43 11.76
CA GLY A 107 14.44 -9.17 13.03
C GLY A 107 15.10 -8.59 14.28
N ASP A 108 15.05 -7.28 14.47
CA ASP A 108 15.58 -6.62 15.67
C ASP A 108 14.80 -7.05 16.93
N PRO A 109 15.45 -7.69 17.92
CA PRO A 109 14.78 -8.19 19.13
C PRO A 109 14.40 -7.07 20.12
N GLU A 110 14.96 -5.87 20.01
CA GLU A 110 14.61 -4.72 20.88
C GLU A 110 13.47 -3.87 20.31
N SER A 111 13.03 -4.15 19.07
CA SER A 111 11.95 -3.38 18.45
C SER A 111 10.60 -3.65 19.13
N PRO A 112 9.87 -2.61 19.62
CA PRO A 112 8.60 -2.78 20.33
C PRO A 112 7.44 -3.31 19.45
N LEU A 113 7.66 -3.53 18.15
CA LEU A 113 6.68 -4.03 17.18
C LEU A 113 6.98 -5.48 16.75
N LEU A 114 6.76 -6.40 17.69
CA LEU A 114 6.91 -7.85 17.55
C LEU A 114 6.21 -8.44 16.31
N TRP A 115 7.00 -8.83 15.29
CA TRP A 115 6.79 -9.82 14.21
C TRP A 115 5.50 -9.75 13.33
N THR A 116 4.50 -8.95 13.69
CA THR A 116 3.12 -8.99 13.15
C THR A 116 2.73 -7.75 12.34
N SER A 117 3.65 -6.80 12.19
CA SER A 117 3.44 -5.44 11.68
C SER A 117 3.33 -5.32 10.16
N LYS A 118 3.75 -6.33 9.38
CA LYS A 118 3.81 -6.28 7.89
C LYS A 118 2.47 -6.12 7.16
N SER A 119 1.32 -6.10 7.86
CA SER A 119 0.01 -5.85 7.24
C SER A 119 -0.23 -4.35 7.02
N THR A 120 -0.77 -3.99 5.86
CA THR A 120 -1.10 -2.59 5.51
C THR A 120 -2.17 -1.98 6.44
N HIS A 121 -2.98 -2.82 7.09
CA HIS A 121 -3.89 -2.40 8.18
C HIS A 121 -3.11 -1.98 9.43
N ASN A 122 -2.15 -2.80 9.88
CA ASN A 122 -1.33 -2.53 11.07
C ASN A 122 -0.44 -1.29 10.87
N LEU A 123 0.23 -1.18 9.71
CA LEU A 123 0.97 0.03 9.32
C LEU A 123 0.08 1.28 9.35
N SER A 124 -1.16 1.20 8.84
CA SER A 124 -2.10 2.34 8.90
C SER A 124 -2.55 2.67 10.33
N LYS A 125 -2.63 1.69 11.23
CA LYS A 125 -2.96 1.91 12.65
C LYS A 125 -1.81 2.56 13.39
N GLU A 126 -0.57 2.17 13.10
CA GLU A 126 0.62 2.73 13.75
C GLU A 126 0.89 4.17 13.32
N LEU A 127 0.83 4.44 12.01
CA LEU A 127 0.95 5.80 11.48
C LEU A 127 -0.18 6.71 11.99
N ARG A 128 -1.39 6.20 12.25
CA ARG A 128 -2.45 6.96 12.94
C ARG A 128 -2.10 7.31 14.38
N LYS A 129 -1.43 6.44 15.15
CA LYS A 129 -0.95 6.78 16.50
C LYS A 129 0.10 7.89 16.46
N GLN A 130 0.93 7.91 15.41
CA GLN A 130 1.90 8.98 15.15
C GLN A 130 1.26 10.28 14.61
N GLY A 131 -0.09 10.35 14.54
CA GLY A 131 -0.85 11.54 14.14
C GLY A 131 -1.26 11.59 12.66
N TYR A 132 -0.81 10.65 11.83
CA TYR A 132 -1.08 10.67 10.39
C TYR A 132 -2.48 10.16 10.03
N ALA A 133 -3.30 11.01 9.42
CA ALA A 133 -4.68 10.71 9.03
C ALA A 133 -4.79 9.86 7.73
N ILE A 134 -4.25 8.63 7.77
CA ILE A 134 -4.14 7.74 6.58
C ILE A 134 -5.08 6.54 6.62
N SER A 135 -5.27 5.89 5.48
CA SER A 135 -5.97 4.59 5.37
C SER A 135 -5.02 3.48 4.93
N GLN A 136 -5.43 2.22 5.12
CA GLN A 136 -4.77 1.05 4.58
C GLN A 136 -4.54 1.16 3.06
N SER A 137 -5.52 1.70 2.32
CA SER A 137 -5.41 1.85 0.86
C SER A 137 -4.45 2.97 0.45
N THR A 138 -4.26 4.00 1.29
CA THR A 138 -3.16 4.96 1.16
C THR A 138 -1.82 4.25 1.35
N VAL A 139 -1.62 3.53 2.47
CA VAL A 139 -0.36 2.81 2.75
C VAL A 139 0.02 1.85 1.61
N CYS A 140 -0.94 1.11 1.06
CA CYS A 140 -0.71 0.21 -0.06
C CYS A 140 -0.16 0.93 -1.32
N LYS A 141 -0.70 2.13 -1.62
CA LYS A 141 -0.19 2.98 -2.71
C LYS A 141 1.21 3.51 -2.39
N LEU A 142 1.45 4.00 -1.18
CA LEU A 142 2.76 4.54 -0.78
C LEU A 142 3.86 3.48 -0.89
N LEU A 143 3.62 2.27 -0.38
CA LEU A 143 4.55 1.16 -0.56
C LEU A 143 4.79 0.86 -2.05
N SER A 144 3.74 0.87 -2.87
CA SER A 144 3.88 0.64 -4.32
C SER A 144 4.68 1.75 -5.03
N GLU A 145 4.52 3.01 -4.61
CA GLU A 145 5.28 4.18 -5.09
C GLU A 145 6.76 4.09 -4.67
N LEU A 146 7.05 3.63 -3.45
CA LEU A 146 8.39 3.32 -2.92
C LEU A 146 9.01 2.02 -3.51
N GLY A 147 8.36 1.40 -4.50
CA GLY A 147 8.87 0.21 -5.20
C GLY A 147 8.65 -1.13 -4.47
N TYR A 148 8.07 -1.10 -3.27
CA TYR A 148 7.75 -2.27 -2.47
C TYR A 148 6.59 -3.08 -3.05
N ARG A 149 6.65 -4.42 -2.96
CA ARG A 149 5.63 -5.34 -3.49
C ARG A 149 5.19 -6.37 -2.46
N LEU A 150 3.89 -6.65 -2.39
CA LEU A 150 3.34 -7.67 -1.50
C LEU A 150 3.84 -9.06 -1.88
N GLN A 151 4.28 -9.81 -0.88
CA GLN A 151 4.75 -11.16 -1.01
C GLN A 151 4.17 -12.01 0.17
N ALA A 152 3.60 -13.20 -0.07
CA ALA A 152 2.86 -14.05 0.90
C ALA A 152 3.42 -15.48 1.14
N ASN A 153 3.68 -15.87 2.39
CA ASN A 153 4.43 -17.09 2.73
C ASN A 153 3.70 -18.41 2.39
N LYS A 154 4.41 -19.45 1.90
CA LYS A 154 3.80 -20.74 1.48
C LYS A 154 4.25 -21.96 2.31
N LYS A 155 3.52 -22.32 3.38
CA LYS A 155 3.69 -23.61 4.10
C LYS A 155 2.45 -24.49 3.88
N THR A 156 2.61 -25.82 3.82
CA THR A 156 1.64 -26.72 3.14
C THR A 156 0.97 -27.80 4.02
N THR A 157 1.25 -27.85 5.32
CA THR A 157 0.75 -28.80 6.35
C THR A 157 0.98 -28.18 7.74
N GLU A 158 0.25 -28.43 8.85
CA GLU A 158 -1.04 -29.08 9.23
C GLU A 158 -1.67 -28.19 10.37
N GLY A 159 -2.81 -28.41 11.04
CA GLY A 159 -3.80 -29.50 11.15
C GLY A 159 -4.95 -29.12 12.13
N ASN A 160 -5.76 -30.08 12.60
CA ASN A 160 -6.92 -29.83 13.50
C ASN A 160 -6.57 -29.40 14.95
N SER A 161 -7.35 -28.46 15.50
CA SER A 161 -7.21 -27.96 16.88
C SER A 161 -7.92 -28.84 17.91
N HIS A 162 -7.18 -29.42 18.86
CA HIS A 162 -7.72 -30.26 19.95
C HIS A 162 -8.33 -29.42 21.10
N PRO A 163 -9.49 -29.81 21.69
CA PRO A 163 -10.18 -29.00 22.72
C PRO A 163 -9.37 -28.81 24.01
N ASP A 164 -8.60 -29.81 24.45
CA ASP A 164 -7.80 -29.73 25.70
C ASP A 164 -6.49 -28.93 25.60
N ARG A 165 -6.21 -28.30 24.46
CA ARG A 165 -4.93 -27.59 24.20
C ARG A 165 -4.55 -26.59 25.31
N ASN A 166 -5.52 -25.99 26.01
CA ASN A 166 -5.25 -24.93 26.99
C ASN A 166 -4.82 -25.44 28.39
N LYS A 167 -5.17 -26.68 28.77
CA LYS A 167 -4.90 -27.19 30.13
C LYS A 167 -3.39 -27.22 30.49
N PRO A 168 -2.47 -27.66 29.61
CA PRO A 168 -1.04 -27.61 29.90
C PRO A 168 -0.49 -26.18 30.09
N PHE A 169 -0.94 -25.22 29.28
CA PHE A 169 -0.48 -23.82 29.39
C PHE A 169 -0.89 -23.17 30.73
N GLN A 170 -2.10 -23.47 31.22
CA GLN A 170 -2.56 -23.01 32.54
C GLN A 170 -1.72 -23.59 33.67
N TYR A 171 -1.36 -24.89 33.60
CA TYR A 171 -0.48 -25.53 34.58
C TYR A 171 0.91 -24.90 34.60
N ILE A 172 1.53 -24.73 33.42
CA ILE A 172 2.86 -24.13 33.28
C ILE A 172 2.87 -22.71 33.85
N ASN A 173 1.92 -21.86 33.45
CA ASN A 173 1.80 -20.47 33.93
C ASN A 173 1.67 -20.38 35.46
N ARG A 174 0.91 -21.28 36.08
CA ARG A 174 0.83 -21.34 37.55
C ARG A 174 2.19 -21.67 38.17
N LYS A 175 2.89 -22.68 37.65
CA LYS A 175 4.23 -23.05 38.13
C LYS A 175 5.25 -21.93 37.93
N THR A 176 5.28 -21.29 36.77
CA THR A 176 6.14 -20.11 36.51
C THR A 176 5.96 -19.04 37.59
N LYS A 177 4.72 -18.73 37.99
CA LYS A 177 4.46 -17.75 39.07
C LYS A 177 4.93 -18.21 40.45
N GLU A 178 4.74 -19.48 40.79
CA GLU A 178 5.24 -20.07 42.05
C GLU A 178 6.78 -19.95 42.13
N PHE A 179 7.49 -20.31 41.06
CA PHE A 179 8.96 -20.18 40.97
C PHE A 179 9.45 -18.73 41.01
N HIS A 180 8.77 -17.81 40.31
CA HIS A 180 9.11 -16.38 40.32
C HIS A 180 9.02 -15.77 41.73
N GLN A 181 7.97 -16.10 42.49
CA GLN A 181 7.82 -15.63 43.89
C GLN A 181 8.94 -16.12 44.80
N GLN A 182 9.47 -17.31 44.53
CA GLN A 182 10.58 -17.91 45.28
C GLN A 182 11.97 -17.48 44.77
N HIS A 183 12.05 -16.54 43.82
CA HIS A 183 13.29 -16.12 43.16
C HIS A 183 14.06 -17.29 42.51
N GLN A 184 13.33 -18.33 42.09
CA GLN A 184 13.88 -19.52 41.45
C GLN A 184 13.80 -19.39 39.92
N PRO A 185 14.85 -19.82 39.18
CA PRO A 185 14.92 -19.64 37.74
C PRO A 185 13.83 -20.44 37.01
N VAL A 186 13.17 -19.80 36.05
CA VAL A 186 12.27 -20.49 35.10
C VAL A 186 12.88 -20.38 33.72
N ILE A 187 13.33 -21.52 33.21
CA ILE A 187 14.06 -21.61 31.96
C ILE A 187 13.17 -22.30 30.93
N SER A 188 12.91 -21.62 29.80
CA SER A 188 12.33 -22.28 28.62
C SER A 188 13.47 -22.80 27.76
N VAL A 189 13.52 -24.13 27.59
CA VAL A 189 14.44 -24.80 26.66
C VAL A 189 13.63 -25.30 25.47
N ASP A 190 14.03 -24.88 24.27
CA ASP A 190 13.39 -25.30 23.02
C ASP A 190 14.46 -25.71 22.01
N THR A 191 14.29 -26.90 21.43
CA THR A 191 15.10 -27.38 20.32
C THR A 191 14.32 -27.16 19.02
N LYS A 192 14.81 -26.24 18.19
CA LYS A 192 14.24 -26.09 16.86
C LYS A 192 14.71 -27.21 15.95
N LYS A 193 13.87 -27.52 14.96
CA LYS A 193 14.21 -28.43 13.86
C LYS A 193 15.58 -28.02 13.30
N LYS A 194 16.44 -29.01 13.04
CA LYS A 194 17.72 -28.77 12.38
C LYS A 194 17.53 -28.09 11.04
N GLU A 195 18.08 -26.90 10.89
CA GLU A 195 18.04 -26.12 9.66
C GLU A 195 19.29 -26.38 8.82
N ASN A 196 19.13 -26.44 7.50
CA ASN A 196 20.26 -26.59 6.58
C ASN A 196 21.04 -25.26 6.50
N ILE A 197 22.37 -25.29 6.60
CA ILE A 197 23.18 -24.07 6.43
C ILE A 197 23.31 -23.78 4.92
N GLY A 198 22.70 -22.69 4.45
CA GLY A 198 22.84 -22.28 3.06
C GLY A 198 21.77 -21.32 2.57
N ASN A 199 21.82 -21.04 1.27
CA ASN A 199 20.97 -20.07 0.60
C ASN A 199 19.61 -20.68 0.19
N PHE A 200 18.86 -21.18 1.17
CA PHE A 200 17.63 -21.96 0.94
C PHE A 200 16.38 -21.08 0.84
N LYS A 201 15.34 -21.62 0.20
CA LYS A 201 14.10 -20.89 -0.05
C LYS A 201 13.27 -20.77 1.21
N ASN A 202 13.44 -19.65 1.92
CA ASN A 202 12.53 -19.29 2.98
C ASN A 202 11.15 -18.93 2.43
N ASN A 203 10.13 -19.40 3.13
CA ASN A 203 8.75 -19.02 2.81
C ASN A 203 8.41 -17.62 3.33
N GLY A 204 9.19 -17.06 4.27
CA GLY A 204 9.15 -15.65 4.61
C GLY A 204 9.21 -14.78 3.36
N ARG A 205 8.34 -13.78 3.27
CA ARG A 205 8.24 -12.89 2.14
C ARG A 205 8.24 -11.45 2.64
N GLU A 206 9.16 -10.69 2.08
CA GLU A 206 9.66 -9.44 2.63
C GLU A 206 9.74 -8.36 1.56
N TYR A 207 9.75 -7.12 2.05
CA TYR A 207 9.72 -5.94 1.23
C TYR A 207 11.15 -5.57 0.84
N HIS A 208 11.48 -5.80 -0.43
CA HIS A 208 12.78 -5.50 -1.02
C HIS A 208 12.64 -4.49 -2.17
N PRO A 209 13.71 -3.76 -2.52
CA PRO A 209 13.76 -2.97 -3.74
C PRO A 209 13.42 -3.79 -5.00
N LYS A 210 12.83 -3.14 -5.99
CA LYS A 210 12.33 -3.80 -7.20
C LYS A 210 13.47 -4.44 -7.99
N GLY A 211 13.44 -5.76 -8.13
CA GLY A 211 14.42 -6.54 -8.89
C GLY A 211 15.59 -7.08 -8.07
N THR A 212 15.76 -6.65 -6.81
CA THR A 212 16.85 -7.11 -5.93
C THR A 212 16.40 -8.23 -4.98
N ALA A 213 15.50 -9.11 -5.44
CA ALA A 213 15.11 -10.27 -4.66
C ALA A 213 16.33 -11.21 -4.53
N PRO A 214 16.67 -11.69 -3.32
CA PRO A 214 17.80 -12.61 -3.17
C PRO A 214 17.52 -13.90 -3.95
N SER A 215 18.43 -14.25 -4.87
CA SER A 215 18.43 -15.54 -5.53
C SER A 215 18.64 -16.62 -4.47
N VAL A 216 17.80 -17.65 -4.46
CA VAL A 216 17.89 -18.80 -3.55
C VAL A 216 18.06 -20.10 -4.34
N ASN A 217 18.58 -21.13 -3.68
CA ASN A 217 18.75 -22.46 -4.26
C ASN A 217 17.41 -23.02 -4.77
N VAL A 218 17.46 -23.66 -5.95
CA VAL A 218 16.27 -24.30 -6.57
C VAL A 218 15.84 -25.55 -5.80
N TYR A 219 16.78 -26.23 -5.15
CA TYR A 219 16.57 -27.46 -4.42
C TYR A 219 17.17 -27.36 -3.01
N ASP A 220 16.42 -27.85 -2.00
CA ASP A 220 16.82 -27.81 -0.59
C ASP A 220 17.71 -29.00 -0.18
N PHE A 221 18.64 -29.41 -1.05
CA PHE A 221 19.61 -30.46 -0.73
C PHE A 221 20.59 -30.00 0.35
N VAL A 222 20.93 -30.90 1.27
CA VAL A 222 21.94 -30.64 2.30
C VAL A 222 23.31 -30.51 1.62
N ASP A 223 23.91 -29.33 1.74
CA ASP A 223 25.30 -29.08 1.38
C ASP A 223 26.18 -29.96 2.28
N LYS A 224 26.96 -30.88 1.71
CA LYS A 224 27.74 -31.86 2.47
C LYS A 224 28.90 -31.21 3.24
N ASP A 225 29.39 -30.07 2.78
CA ASP A 225 30.51 -29.36 3.38
C ASP A 225 30.04 -28.38 4.47
N LYS A 226 28.78 -27.89 4.39
CA LYS A 226 28.18 -26.98 5.39
C LYS A 226 27.26 -27.66 6.40
N GLY A 227 26.65 -28.79 6.06
CA GLY A 227 25.82 -29.58 6.97
C GLY A 227 24.55 -28.88 7.46
N LYS A 228 24.23 -29.10 8.74
CA LYS A 228 23.03 -28.56 9.41
C LYS A 228 23.39 -27.98 10.77
N VAL A 229 22.61 -27.00 11.22
CA VAL A 229 22.68 -26.48 12.59
C VAL A 229 21.48 -26.93 13.41
N ALA A 230 21.74 -27.22 14.68
CA ALA A 230 20.71 -27.33 15.71
C ALA A 230 20.67 -26.04 16.52
N PRO A 231 19.60 -25.23 16.42
CA PRO A 231 19.41 -24.08 17.30
C PRO A 231 18.83 -24.55 18.64
N TYR A 232 19.58 -24.33 19.71
CA TYR A 232 19.15 -24.52 21.09
C TYR A 232 18.84 -23.14 21.69
N GLY A 233 17.56 -22.89 21.97
CA GLY A 233 17.13 -21.71 22.72
C GLY A 233 17.07 -22.01 24.22
N VAL A 234 17.68 -21.15 25.02
CA VAL A 234 17.55 -21.10 26.48
C VAL A 234 17.05 -19.70 26.82
N TYR A 235 15.86 -19.58 27.39
CA TYR A 235 15.27 -18.29 27.74
C TYR A 235 14.97 -18.21 29.25
N ASP A 236 15.64 -17.29 29.94
CA ASP A 236 15.37 -16.92 31.33
C ASP A 236 14.20 -15.93 31.36
N ILE A 237 13.04 -16.42 31.82
CA ILE A 237 11.80 -15.65 31.84
C ILE A 237 11.84 -14.53 32.90
N LEU A 238 12.66 -14.67 33.96
CA LEU A 238 12.77 -13.67 35.03
C LEU A 238 13.62 -12.48 34.60
N LYS A 239 14.75 -12.75 33.94
CA LYS A 239 15.67 -11.70 33.48
C LYS A 239 15.30 -11.12 32.12
N ASN A 240 14.37 -11.75 31.40
CA ASN A 240 14.08 -11.45 29.99
C ASN A 240 15.36 -11.61 29.12
N GLU A 241 16.20 -12.58 29.47
CA GLU A 241 17.48 -12.87 28.81
C GLU A 241 17.34 -14.15 27.97
N GLY A 242 17.65 -14.04 26.67
CA GLY A 242 17.68 -15.17 25.75
C GLY A 242 19.10 -15.53 25.33
N TRP A 243 19.46 -16.79 25.45
CA TRP A 243 20.67 -17.37 24.87
C TRP A 243 20.29 -18.32 23.73
N VAL A 244 20.98 -18.19 22.59
CA VAL A 244 20.85 -19.13 21.46
C VAL A 244 22.21 -19.76 21.20
N SER A 245 22.31 -21.06 21.42
CA SER A 245 23.48 -21.85 21.02
C SER A 245 23.21 -22.49 19.66
N VAL A 246 24.12 -22.30 18.71
CA VAL A 246 24.04 -22.86 17.36
C VAL A 246 25.04 -24.00 17.25
N GLY A 247 24.58 -25.22 17.49
CA GLY A 247 25.42 -26.42 17.46
C GLY A 247 25.67 -26.91 16.04
N VAL A 248 26.93 -27.21 15.72
CA VAL A 248 27.36 -27.87 14.46
C VAL A 248 27.57 -29.38 14.61
N SER A 249 27.51 -29.93 15.84
CA SER A 249 27.67 -31.36 16.10
C SER A 249 26.40 -32.16 15.75
N GLY A 250 26.60 -33.38 15.26
CA GLY A 250 25.52 -34.33 15.02
C GLY A 250 25.09 -35.02 16.32
N ASP A 251 24.11 -34.43 17.04
CA ASP A 251 23.37 -35.04 18.16
C ASP A 251 24.23 -35.82 19.18
N THR A 252 25.15 -35.14 19.85
CA THR A 252 25.84 -35.74 21.00
C THR A 252 24.90 -35.74 22.22
N ALA A 253 24.37 -36.91 22.57
CA ALA A 253 23.48 -37.13 23.72
C ALA A 253 24.23 -37.12 25.07
N GLN A 254 25.07 -36.11 25.34
CA GLN A 254 25.90 -36.02 26.54
C GLN A 254 25.38 -34.99 27.57
N PHE A 255 24.22 -34.41 27.33
CA PHE A 255 23.45 -33.57 28.26
C PHE A 255 21.96 -34.01 28.26
N ALA A 256 21.74 -35.26 28.65
CA ALA A 256 20.43 -35.84 28.98
C ALA A 256 20.51 -36.46 30.38
#